data_AF-A0A2L2Y2X0-F1
#
_entry.id   AF-A0A2L2Y2X0-F1
#
_cell.length_a   1.000
_cell.length_b   1.000
_cell.length_c   1.000
_cell.angle_alpha   90.00
_cell.angle_beta   90.00
_cell.angle_gamma   90.00
#
_symmetry.space_group_name_H-M   'P 1'
#
loop_
_entity.id
_entity.type
_entity.pdbx_description
1 polymer ?
#
loop_
_entity_poly.entity_id
_entity_poly.type
_entity_poly.pdbx_seq_one_letter_code
_entity_poly.pdbx_strand_id
1 'polypeptide(L)'
;MNSVRVLKKAASTGSLCLQRNIGICSVLYAKTPTDPIQKLFQEKLKEYTRLSSGGKLVDITPEKQKQYDETLNNLKRQFGADKADYTKFPTFNFPEPKIDPINLDSKA
;
A
#
# COMPACT_ATOMS: atom_id res chain seq x y z
N MET A 1 -27.39 -26.29 57.36
CA MET A 1 -27.03 -24.87 57.59
C MET A 1 -25.59 -24.51 57.19
N ASN A 2 -24.68 -25.48 57.01
CA ASN A 2 -23.27 -25.21 56.66
C ASN A 2 -23.00 -24.98 55.17
N SER A 3 -23.79 -25.59 54.28
CA SER A 3 -23.66 -25.49 52.81
C SER A 3 -23.87 -24.07 52.28
N VAL A 4 -24.84 -23.32 52.83
CA VAL A 4 -25.12 -21.93 52.43
C VAL A 4 -23.98 -20.99 52.86
N ARG A 5 -23.32 -21.25 53.99
CA ARG A 5 -22.16 -20.46 54.45
C ARG A 5 -20.91 -20.71 53.62
N VAL A 6 -20.68 -21.96 53.20
CA VAL A 6 -19.59 -22.32 52.28
C VAL A 6 -19.79 -21.66 50.91
N LEU A 7 -21.01 -21.69 50.39
CA LEU A 7 -21.34 -21.05 49.11
C LEU A 7 -21.13 -19.53 49.15
N LYS A 8 -21.54 -18.87 50.23
CA LYS A 8 -21.34 -17.43 50.42
C LYS A 8 -19.86 -17.04 50.56
N LYS A 9 -19.06 -17.85 51.26
CA LYS A 9 -17.60 -17.64 51.34
C LYS A 9 -16.93 -17.87 49.98
N ALA A 10 -17.29 -18.93 49.27
CA ALA A 10 -16.77 -19.21 47.93
C ALA A 10 -17.10 -18.08 46.93
N ALA A 11 -18.32 -17.53 46.97
CA ALA A 11 -18.71 -16.40 46.13
C ALA A 11 -17.93 -15.11 46.46
N SER A 12 -17.67 -14.84 47.74
CA SER A 12 -16.89 -13.68 48.17
C SER A 12 -15.41 -13.79 47.77
N THR A 13 -14.80 -14.97 47.93
CA THR A 13 -13.41 -15.21 47.51
C THR A 13 -13.27 -15.20 45.98
N GLY A 14 -14.26 -15.73 45.25
CA GLY A 14 -14.29 -15.68 43.79
C GLY A 14 -14.37 -14.25 43.24
N SER A 15 -15.17 -13.37 43.85
CA SER A 15 -15.25 -11.95 43.47
C SER A 15 -13.92 -11.22 43.66
N LEU A 16 -13.19 -11.51 44.75
CA LEU A 16 -11.87 -10.91 45.00
C LEU A 16 -10.82 -11.36 43.99
N CYS A 17 -10.85 -12.62 43.55
CA CYS A 17 -9.96 -13.13 42.51
C CYS A 17 -10.24 -12.51 41.13
N LEU A 18 -11.51 -12.23 40.82
CA LEU A 18 -11.90 -11.58 39.56
C LEU A 18 -11.53 -10.08 39.54
N GLN A 19 -11.66 -9.36 40.65
CA GLN A 19 -11.29 -7.94 40.71
C GLN A 19 -9.78 -7.67 40.65
N ARG A 20 -8.94 -8.65 41.00
CA ARG A 20 -7.47 -8.48 40.97
C ARG A 20 -6.82 -8.93 39.65
N ASN A 21 -7.60 -9.44 38.70
CA ASN A 21 -7.07 -9.96 37.42
C ASN A 21 -7.05 -8.91 36.30
N ILE A 22 -6.61 -7.68 36.63
CA ILE A 22 -6.58 -6.54 35.71
C ILE A 22 -5.67 -6.80 34.50
N GLY A 23 -4.63 -7.62 34.67
CA GLY A 23 -3.69 -7.98 33.60
C GLY A 23 -4.29 -8.84 32.49
N ILE A 24 -5.25 -9.72 32.79
CA ILE A 24 -5.96 -10.48 31.74
C ILE A 24 -7.03 -9.58 31.09
N CYS A 25 -7.69 -8.72 31.88
CA CYS A 25 -8.66 -7.76 31.36
C CYS A 25 -8.03 -6.74 30.40
N SER A 26 -6.78 -6.31 30.62
CA SER A 26 -6.10 -5.35 29.74
C SER A 26 -5.81 -5.93 28.35
N VAL A 27 -5.43 -7.22 28.27
CA VAL A 27 -5.19 -7.92 27.01
C VAL A 27 -6.50 -8.13 26.23
N LEU A 28 -7.62 -8.33 26.94
CA LEU A 28 -8.95 -8.41 26.34
C LEU A 28 -9.39 -7.03 25.80
N TYR A 29 -9.29 -5.99 26.63
CA TYR A 29 -9.62 -4.60 26.25
C TYR A 29 -8.75 -4.07 25.11
N ALA A 30 -7.48 -4.46 25.02
CA ALA A 30 -6.62 -4.10 23.90
C ALA A 30 -7.04 -4.76 22.57
N LYS A 31 -7.69 -5.92 22.63
CA LYS A 31 -8.19 -6.63 21.44
C LYS A 31 -9.58 -6.16 21.02
N THR A 32 -10.37 -5.60 21.94
CA THR A 32 -11.70 -5.08 21.66
C THR A 32 -11.67 -3.55 21.65
N PRO A 33 -11.62 -2.90 20.47
CA PRO A 33 -11.71 -1.44 20.40
C PRO A 33 -13.03 -0.98 21.04
N THR A 34 -12.92 -0.26 22.15
CA THR A 34 -14.06 0.28 22.91
C THR A 34 -14.70 1.48 22.21
N ASP A 35 -13.90 2.23 21.45
CA ASP A 35 -14.36 3.37 20.66
C ASP A 35 -14.70 2.94 19.22
N PRO A 36 -15.90 3.28 18.71
CA PRO A 36 -16.27 3.11 17.32
C PRO A 36 -15.21 3.57 16.31
N ILE A 37 -14.47 4.65 16.59
CA ILE A 37 -13.42 5.17 15.69
C ILE A 37 -12.22 4.22 15.64
N GLN A 38 -11.79 3.71 16.78
CA GLN A 38 -10.68 2.75 16.85
C GLN A 38 -11.03 1.42 16.17
N LYS A 39 -12.31 1.01 16.26
CA LYS A 39 -12.82 -0.16 15.55
C LYS A 39 -12.73 0.03 14.04
N LEU A 40 -13.22 1.18 13.54
CA LEU A 40 -13.14 1.51 12.13
C LEU A 40 -11.69 1.55 11.63
N PHE A 41 -10.78 2.13 12.42
CA PHE A 41 -9.36 2.17 12.07
C PHE A 41 -8.74 0.78 11.95
N GLN A 42 -9.00 -0.12 12.91
CA GLN A 42 -8.55 -1.51 12.82
C GLN A 42 -9.16 -2.25 11.63
N GLU A 43 -10.44 -2.04 11.34
CA GLU A 43 -11.10 -2.63 10.17
C GLU A 43 -10.42 -2.18 8.88
N LYS A 44 -10.09 -0.88 8.75
CA LYS A 44 -9.38 -0.34 7.58
C LYS A 44 -7.94 -0.85 7.46
N LEU A 45 -7.23 -1.04 8.57
CA LEU A 45 -5.90 -1.66 8.53
C LEU A 45 -5.95 -3.11 8.05
N LYS A 46 -6.93 -3.89 8.52
CA LYS A 46 -7.12 -5.28 8.08
C LYS A 46 -7.51 -5.34 6.59
N GLU A 47 -8.41 -4.46 6.18
CA GLU A 47 -8.82 -4.32 4.77
C GLU A 47 -7.61 -3.97 3.89
N TYR A 48 -6.83 -2.96 4.27
CA TYR A 48 -5.60 -2.59 3.56
C TYR A 48 -4.59 -3.73 3.50
N THR A 49 -4.33 -4.42 4.60
CA THR A 49 -3.39 -5.55 4.64
C THR A 49 -3.81 -6.66 3.68
N ARG A 50 -5.12 -6.93 3.57
CA ARG A 50 -5.67 -7.91 2.63
C ARG A 50 -5.56 -7.46 1.17
N LEU A 51 -5.79 -6.18 0.89
CA LEU A 51 -5.78 -5.64 -0.47
C LEU A 51 -4.36 -5.32 -0.97
N SER A 52 -3.41 -5.01 -0.07
CA SER A 52 -2.03 -4.68 -0.42
C SER A 52 -1.17 -5.90 -0.76
N SER A 53 -1.59 -7.10 -0.36
CA SER A 53 -0.90 -8.34 -0.74
C SER A 53 -1.18 -8.69 -2.20
N GLY A 54 -0.18 -8.60 -3.07
CA GLY A 54 -0.28 -9.17 -4.42
C GLY A 54 0.43 -8.42 -5.54
N GLY A 55 0.98 -7.21 -5.29
CA GLY A 55 1.77 -6.44 -6.26
C GLY A 55 1.04 -6.07 -7.57
N LYS A 56 -0.25 -6.40 -7.67
CA LYS A 56 -1.15 -6.12 -8.77
C LYS A 56 -2.11 -5.01 -8.35
N LEU A 57 -2.71 -4.34 -9.33
CA LEU A 57 -3.73 -3.35 -9.07
C LEU A 57 -4.88 -3.99 -8.28
N VAL A 58 -5.31 -3.34 -7.22
CA VAL A 58 -6.44 -3.79 -6.40
C VAL A 58 -7.71 -3.69 -7.26
N ASP A 59 -8.54 -4.73 -7.24
CA ASP A 59 -9.81 -4.81 -7.99
C ASP A 59 -9.66 -4.56 -9.51
N ILE A 60 -8.88 -5.41 -10.19
CA ILE A 60 -8.77 -5.38 -11.66
C ILE A 60 -10.10 -5.79 -12.30
N THR A 61 -10.89 -4.80 -12.69
CA THR A 61 -11.94 -4.95 -13.71
C THR A 61 -11.27 -4.99 -15.10
N PRO A 62 -11.72 -5.83 -16.05
CA PRO A 62 -11.15 -5.89 -17.40
C PRO A 62 -11.11 -4.52 -18.12
N GLU A 63 -12.06 -3.63 -17.83
CA GLU A 63 -12.07 -2.25 -18.33
C GLU A 63 -10.88 -1.42 -17.83
N LYS A 64 -10.51 -1.56 -16.54
CA LYS A 64 -9.39 -0.84 -15.94
C LYS A 64 -8.05 -1.32 -16.47
N GLN A 65 -7.91 -2.63 -16.69
CA GLN A 65 -6.73 -3.20 -17.33
C GLN A 65 -6.58 -2.66 -18.75
N LYS A 66 -7.67 -2.62 -19.53
CA LYS A 66 -7.65 -2.09 -20.89
C LYS A 66 -7.27 -0.60 -20.92
N GLN A 67 -7.84 0.21 -20.04
CA GLN A 67 -7.48 1.63 -19.90
C GLN A 67 -6.01 1.84 -19.53
N TYR A 68 -5.47 0.99 -18.64
CA TYR A 68 -4.05 1.00 -18.28
C TYR A 68 -3.18 0.69 -19.49
N ASP A 69 -3.50 -0.37 -20.24
CA ASP A 69 -2.72 -0.79 -21.41
C ASP A 69 -2.81 0.24 -22.56
N GLU A 70 -3.98 0.85 -22.77
CA GLU A 70 -4.17 1.94 -23.75
C GLU A 70 -3.33 3.18 -23.37
N THR A 71 -3.35 3.57 -22.09
CA THR A 71 -2.55 4.70 -21.59
C THR A 71 -1.07 4.41 -21.73
N LEU A 72 -0.63 3.20 -21.39
CA LEU A 72 0.76 2.77 -21.54
C LEU A 72 1.20 2.82 -23.01
N ASN A 73 0.36 2.35 -23.94
CA ASN A 73 0.66 2.38 -25.38
C ASN A 73 0.71 3.81 -25.94
N ASN A 74 -0.17 4.70 -25.47
CA ASN A 74 -0.14 6.11 -25.86
C ASN A 74 1.14 6.80 -25.38
N LEU A 75 1.54 6.56 -24.12
CA LEU A 75 2.81 7.05 -23.58
C LEU A 75 3.98 6.50 -24.39
N LYS A 76 3.96 5.21 -24.72
CA LYS A 76 5.02 4.63 -25.54
C LYS A 76 5.16 5.33 -26.88
N ARG A 77 4.06 5.58 -27.59
CA ARG A 77 4.09 6.32 -28.86
C ARG A 77 4.60 7.76 -28.70
N GLN A 78 4.14 8.47 -27.68
CA GLN A 78 4.54 9.87 -27.44
C GLN A 78 6.03 10.02 -27.16
N PHE A 79 6.61 9.12 -26.36
CA PHE A 79 8.02 9.20 -25.95
C PHE A 79 8.95 8.38 -26.86
N GLY A 80 8.48 7.95 -28.04
CA GLY A 80 9.28 7.18 -29.00
C GLY A 80 9.67 5.79 -28.49
N ALA A 81 8.85 5.25 -27.59
CA ALA A 81 9.24 4.20 -26.69
C ALA A 81 9.23 2.78 -27.28
N ASP A 82 8.83 2.67 -28.54
CA ASP A 82 8.66 1.39 -29.22
C ASP A 82 9.99 0.79 -29.73
N LYS A 83 11.09 1.58 -29.71
CA LYS A 83 12.36 1.22 -30.37
C LYS A 83 13.59 1.21 -29.45
N ALA A 84 13.47 1.66 -28.20
CA ALA A 84 14.60 1.86 -27.30
C ALA A 84 14.39 1.17 -25.94
N ASP A 85 15.49 0.77 -25.32
CA ASP A 85 15.53 0.18 -23.98
C ASP A 85 15.62 1.31 -22.93
N TYR A 86 14.54 1.55 -22.15
CA TYR A 86 14.48 2.63 -21.14
C TYR A 86 15.48 2.49 -20.01
N THR A 87 16.10 1.32 -19.87
CA THR A 87 17.13 1.10 -18.85
C THR A 87 18.46 1.73 -19.25
N LYS A 88 18.63 2.12 -20.53
CA LYS A 88 19.87 2.69 -21.07
C LYS A 88 19.63 4.08 -21.63
N PHE A 89 20.48 5.01 -21.20
CA PHE A 89 20.46 6.37 -21.71
C PHE A 89 20.91 6.39 -23.20
N PRO A 90 20.31 7.22 -24.07
CA PRO A 90 20.68 7.29 -25.48
C PRO A 90 22.11 7.78 -25.67
N THR A 91 22.81 7.18 -26.63
CA THR A 91 24.12 7.68 -27.08
C THR A 91 23.88 8.76 -28.12
N PHE A 92 24.31 9.99 -27.84
CA PHE A 92 24.24 11.09 -28.79
C PHE A 92 25.44 11.05 -29.73
N ASN A 93 25.19 11.03 -31.03
CA ASN A 93 26.21 11.21 -32.04
C ASN A 93 25.93 12.52 -32.78
N PHE A 94 26.90 13.43 -32.78
CA PHE A 94 26.77 14.75 -33.39
C PHE A 94 27.66 14.78 -34.64
N PRO A 95 27.12 14.49 -35.84
CA PRO A 95 27.90 14.60 -37.06
C PRO A 95 28.26 16.07 -37.30
N GLU A 96 29.48 16.31 -37.80
CA GLU A 96 29.92 17.67 -38.14
C GLU A 96 28.99 18.32 -39.17
N PRO A 97 28.63 19.60 -39.00
CA PRO A 97 27.75 20.30 -39.92
C PRO A 97 28.42 20.39 -41.30
N LYS A 98 27.73 19.90 -42.33
CA LYS A 98 28.15 20.11 -43.72
C LYS A 98 27.89 21.58 -44.06
N ILE A 99 28.96 22.35 -44.22
CA ILE A 99 28.90 23.75 -44.64
C ILE A 99 28.72 23.75 -46.16
N ASP A 100 27.55 24.18 -46.64
CA ASP A 100 27.34 24.41 -48.07
C ASP A 100 28.10 25.67 -48.49
N PRO A 101 28.98 25.59 -49.51
CA PRO A 101 29.83 26.70 -49.93
C PRO A 101 29.01 27.69 -50.78
N ILE A 102 28.17 28.50 -50.14
CA ILE A 102 27.41 29.56 -50.85
C ILE A 102 28.08 30.94 -50.70
N ASN A 103 29.08 31.11 -49.81
CA ASN A 103 29.86 32.36 -49.72
C ASN A 103 31.32 32.13 -49.26
N LEU A 104 32.00 31.10 -49.78
CA LEU A 104 33.47 31.00 -49.70
C LEU A 104 34.08 31.59 -50.98
N ASP A 105 33.69 32.82 -51.31
CA ASP A 105 34.34 33.55 -52.40
C ASP A 105 35.76 33.89 -51.97
N SER A 106 36.68 33.35 -52.75
CA SER A 106 38.12 33.52 -52.66
C SER A 106 38.49 35.00 -52.55
N LYS A 107 38.99 35.40 -51.38
CA LYS A 107 39.89 36.56 -51.27
C LYS A 107 41.30 36.04 -51.05
N ALA A 108 41.91 35.62 -52.16
CA ALA A 108 43.36 35.59 -52.33
C ALA A 108 43.79 36.88 -53.01
#